data_AF-A0A5A8CB35-F1
#
_entry.id   AF-A0A5A8CB35-F1
#
_cell.length_a   1.000
_cell.length_b   1.000
_cell.length_c   1.000
_cell.angle_alpha   90.00
_cell.angle_beta   90.00
_cell.angle_gamma   90.00
#
_symmetry.space_group_name_H-M   'P 1'
#
loop_
_entity.id
_entity.type
_entity.pdbx_description
1 polymer ?
#
loop_
_entity_poly.entity_id
_entity_poly.type
_entity_poly.pdbx_seq_one_letter_code
_entity_poly.pdbx_strand_id
1 'polypeptide(L)'
;MPLRLGIDRDISVEVEVVDVTGVGQGLLRYRVPGIVGDMQQLHAFDKPSGALMSPGNALEVVAAFHTRQQRTGVLVHVDGDAVTTKDDMAPGDLYFFNLTANMGGHYIPGLHGTMHQPVECSGAGRCIRSTGRCECAPGFTGDACARIACSKGCSGHGVCQATRKLLEDAGLSYNDAFDSSMMMSCVCDSGYRGFDCAMRECPSGPDPLGGPGGAEGRDCSGRGVCDYTNGVCQCAAGFFGSRCESRTNYV
;
A
#
# COMPACT_ATOMS: atom_id res chain seq x y z
N MET A 1 -8.18 -9.12 -12.72
CA MET A 1 -7.22 -8.08 -13.17
C MET A 1 -7.86 -6.72 -12.92
N PRO A 2 -7.47 -5.96 -11.91
CA PRO A 2 -7.92 -4.58 -11.79
C PRO A 2 -7.20 -3.76 -12.87
N LEU A 3 -7.97 -3.02 -13.68
CA LEU A 3 -7.40 -2.01 -14.57
C LEU A 3 -6.70 -0.97 -13.70
N ARG A 4 -5.37 -0.87 -13.80
CA ARG A 4 -4.62 0.30 -13.36
C ARG A 4 -4.99 1.45 -14.30
N LEU A 5 -6.02 2.18 -13.95
CA LEU A 5 -6.27 3.48 -14.53
C LEU A 5 -5.45 4.49 -13.72
N GLY A 6 -4.21 4.70 -14.16
CA GLY A 6 -3.47 5.91 -13.80
C GLY A 6 -4.21 7.09 -14.42
N ILE A 7 -5.09 7.72 -13.64
CA ILE A 7 -5.91 8.83 -14.09
C ILE A 7 -5.54 10.03 -13.21
N ASP A 8 -4.48 10.73 -13.63
CA ASP A 8 -4.41 12.20 -13.54
C ASP A 8 -5.19 12.80 -14.71
N ARG A 9 -6.39 12.28 -15.02
CA ARG A 9 -7.16 12.75 -16.18
C ARG A 9 -8.57 13.12 -15.77
N ASP A 10 -8.97 14.27 -16.24
CA ASP A 10 -10.35 14.73 -16.22
C ASP A 10 -11.25 13.64 -16.81
N ILE A 11 -12.19 13.14 -16.02
CA ILE A 11 -13.21 12.22 -16.50
C ILE A 11 -14.45 13.05 -16.78
N SER A 12 -14.89 13.05 -18.04
CA SER A 12 -16.18 13.63 -18.42
C SER A 12 -17.30 12.73 -17.90
N VAL A 13 -18.16 13.29 -17.07
CA VAL A 13 -19.32 12.60 -16.49
C VAL A 13 -20.61 13.31 -16.87
N GLU A 14 -21.67 12.53 -17.05
CA GLU A 14 -23.04 13.04 -17.15
C GLU A 14 -23.57 13.20 -15.74
N VAL A 15 -24.11 14.37 -15.40
CA VAL A 15 -24.59 14.67 -14.05
C VAL A 15 -26.00 15.22 -14.13
N GLU A 16 -26.89 14.68 -13.31
CA GLU A 16 -28.25 15.16 -13.10
C GLU A 16 -28.35 15.85 -11.74
N VAL A 17 -29.02 17.02 -11.72
CA VAL A 17 -29.39 17.71 -10.49
C VAL A 17 -30.65 17.09 -9.92
N VAL A 18 -30.56 16.59 -8.69
CA VAL A 18 -31.68 15.89 -8.02
C VAL A 18 -32.52 16.85 -7.20
N ASP A 19 -31.87 17.71 -6.43
CA ASP A 19 -32.53 18.70 -5.56
C ASP A 19 -31.60 19.86 -5.22
N VAL A 20 -32.17 21.03 -4.92
CA VAL A 20 -31.46 22.23 -4.45
C VAL A 20 -32.11 22.67 -3.15
N THR A 21 -31.44 22.42 -2.03
CA THR A 21 -31.97 22.72 -0.69
C THR A 21 -31.35 24.02 -0.16
N GLY A 22 -31.98 25.16 -0.44
CA GLY A 22 -31.60 26.46 0.12
C GLY A 22 -30.37 27.13 -0.51
N VAL A 23 -29.78 28.10 0.20
CA VAL A 23 -28.61 28.83 -0.31
C VAL A 23 -27.35 28.02 -0.08
N GLY A 24 -26.84 27.41 -1.15
CA GLY A 24 -25.51 26.79 -1.17
C GLY A 24 -25.50 25.27 -1.13
N GLN A 25 -26.60 24.57 -0.85
CA GLN A 25 -26.58 23.10 -0.72
C GLN A 25 -27.49 22.42 -1.75
N GLY A 26 -27.05 21.30 -2.31
CA GLY A 26 -27.86 20.50 -3.23
C GLY A 26 -27.39 19.06 -3.36
N LEU A 27 -28.14 18.29 -4.14
CA LEU A 27 -27.91 16.87 -4.43
C LEU A 27 -27.71 16.67 -5.93
N LEU A 28 -26.62 16.00 -6.29
CA LEU A 28 -26.32 15.59 -7.67
C LEU A 28 -26.17 14.07 -7.74
N ARG A 29 -26.46 13.50 -8.90
CA ARG A 29 -26.13 12.11 -9.23
C ARG A 29 -25.44 12.06 -10.59
N TYR A 30 -24.42 11.23 -10.72
CA TYR A 30 -23.60 11.18 -11.93
C TYR A 30 -23.49 9.78 -12.54
N ARG A 31 -23.14 9.75 -13.83
CA ARG A 31 -22.85 8.55 -14.62
C ARG A 31 -21.50 8.71 -15.32
N VAL A 32 -20.66 7.67 -15.21
CA VAL A 32 -19.39 7.59 -15.92
C VAL A 32 -19.60 6.84 -17.24
N PRO A 33 -19.26 7.42 -18.40
CA PRO A 33 -19.34 6.74 -19.69
C PRO A 33 -18.51 5.45 -19.69
N GLY A 34 -19.12 4.32 -20.08
CA GLY A 34 -18.44 3.03 -20.21
C GLY A 34 -18.51 2.10 -18.98
N ILE A 35 -19.07 2.57 -17.86
CA ILE A 35 -19.45 1.69 -16.72
C ILE A 35 -20.95 1.40 -16.84
N VAL A 36 -21.31 0.14 -17.09
CA VAL A 36 -22.72 -0.27 -17.25
C VAL A 36 -23.39 -0.36 -15.87
N GLY A 37 -24.29 0.57 -15.58
CA GLY A 37 -25.10 0.64 -14.36
C GLY A 37 -25.95 1.93 -14.31
N ASP A 38 -27.06 1.91 -13.59
CA ASP A 38 -27.91 3.09 -13.36
C ASP A 38 -27.17 4.19 -12.57
N MET A 39 -27.69 5.43 -12.60
CA MET A 39 -27.15 6.57 -11.85
C MET A 39 -27.19 6.30 -10.34
N GLN A 40 -26.11 5.75 -9.78
CA GLN A 40 -26.16 5.14 -8.45
C GLN A 40 -25.55 5.95 -7.31
N GLN A 41 -24.82 7.04 -7.57
CA GLN A 41 -24.14 7.77 -6.50
C GLN A 41 -24.69 9.19 -6.32
N LEU A 42 -25.57 9.33 -5.32
CA LEU A 42 -26.05 10.62 -4.79
C LEU A 42 -24.93 11.24 -3.97
N HIS A 43 -24.51 12.44 -4.33
CA HIS A 43 -23.56 13.22 -3.54
C HIS A 43 -24.15 14.59 -3.22
N ALA A 44 -23.95 15.04 -1.98
CA ALA A 44 -24.27 16.41 -1.62
C ALA A 44 -23.14 17.32 -2.12
N PHE A 45 -23.47 18.53 -2.54
CA PHE A 45 -22.46 19.55 -2.85
C PHE A 45 -22.77 20.81 -2.06
N ASP A 46 -21.70 21.54 -1.72
CA ASP A 46 -21.80 22.86 -1.13
C ASP A 46 -21.20 23.87 -2.11
N LYS A 47 -22.01 24.82 -2.55
CA LYS A 47 -21.64 25.91 -3.43
C LYS A 47 -21.01 26.99 -2.56
N PRO A 48 -19.83 27.53 -2.93
CA PRO A 48 -19.25 28.66 -2.21
C PRO A 48 -20.29 29.77 -2.09
N SER A 49 -20.54 30.21 -0.86
CA SER A 49 -21.62 31.14 -0.51
C SER A 49 -21.66 32.36 -1.42
N GLY A 50 -22.65 32.42 -2.31
CA GLY A 50 -22.91 33.54 -3.22
C GLY A 50 -22.19 33.53 -4.57
N ALA A 51 -21.45 32.48 -4.94
CA ALA A 51 -20.80 32.43 -6.26
C ALA A 51 -21.82 32.29 -7.41
N LEU A 52 -21.62 32.97 -8.54
CA LEU A 52 -22.31 32.62 -9.79
C LEU A 52 -21.66 31.34 -10.34
N MET A 53 -22.42 30.38 -10.88
CA MET A 53 -21.81 29.22 -11.54
C MET A 53 -21.43 29.62 -12.96
N SER A 54 -20.21 30.13 -13.11
CA SER A 54 -19.61 30.46 -14.40
C SER A 54 -18.63 29.37 -14.85
N PRO A 55 -18.35 29.27 -16.16
CA PRO A 55 -17.21 28.51 -16.67
C PRO A 55 -15.94 28.74 -15.83
N GLY A 56 -15.29 27.65 -15.42
CA GLY A 56 -14.05 27.71 -14.62
C GLY A 56 -14.23 27.68 -13.09
N ASN A 57 -15.46 27.75 -12.57
CA ASN A 57 -15.70 27.54 -11.14
C ASN A 57 -15.75 26.05 -10.79
N ALA A 58 -15.15 25.70 -9.65
CA ALA A 58 -15.16 24.35 -9.10
C ALA A 58 -16.19 24.26 -7.96
N LEU A 59 -17.08 23.27 -8.04
CA LEU A 59 -17.94 22.89 -6.91
C LEU A 59 -17.25 21.78 -6.11
N GLU A 60 -17.23 21.91 -4.78
CA GLU A 60 -16.68 20.88 -3.90
C GLU A 60 -17.79 19.90 -3.48
N VAL A 61 -17.55 18.61 -3.73
CA VAL A 61 -18.47 17.55 -3.32
C VAL A 61 -18.26 17.24 -1.84
N VAL A 62 -19.36 17.11 -1.11
CA VAL A 62 -19.37 16.91 0.33
C VAL A 62 -20.12 15.60 0.64
N ALA A 63 -19.47 14.71 1.39
CA ALA A 63 -20.10 13.47 1.82
C ALA A 63 -20.66 13.65 3.24
N ALA A 64 -21.91 13.22 3.46
CA ALA A 64 -22.50 13.16 4.78
C ALA A 64 -22.02 11.87 5.49
N PHE A 65 -21.29 12.01 6.59
CA PHE A 65 -20.79 10.88 7.38
C PHE A 65 -21.09 11.06 8.87
N HIS A 66 -21.83 10.13 9.47
CA HIS A 66 -22.15 10.13 10.91
C HIS A 66 -22.63 11.52 11.41
N THR A 67 -23.65 12.09 10.74
CA THR A 67 -24.23 13.42 11.02
C THR A 67 -23.29 14.63 10.86
N ARG A 68 -22.07 14.44 10.35
CA ARG A 68 -21.14 15.53 9.97
C ARG A 68 -20.86 15.50 8.48
N GLN A 69 -20.89 16.67 7.85
CA GLN A 69 -20.49 16.83 6.46
C GLN A 69 -18.97 16.98 6.36
N GLN A 70 -18.32 16.19 5.49
CA GLN A 70 -16.88 16.27 5.25
C GLN A 70 -16.56 16.48 3.77
N ARG A 71 -15.57 17.34 3.54
CA ARG A 71 -15.02 17.67 2.22
C ARG A 71 -14.36 16.43 1.62
N THR A 72 -14.75 16.06 0.39
CA THR A 72 -14.23 14.85 -0.27
C THR A 72 -12.95 15.10 -1.07
N GLY A 73 -12.59 16.37 -1.32
CA GLY A 73 -11.51 16.73 -2.23
C GLY A 73 -11.83 16.52 -3.71
N VAL A 74 -13.05 16.06 -4.04
CA VAL A 74 -13.54 15.96 -5.42
C VAL A 74 -14.09 17.31 -5.84
N LEU A 75 -13.51 17.85 -6.92
CA LEU A 75 -13.94 19.10 -7.53
C LEU A 75 -14.67 18.81 -8.84
N VAL A 76 -15.85 19.39 -8.99
CA VAL A 76 -16.65 19.36 -10.22
C VAL A 76 -16.42 20.67 -10.95
N HIS A 77 -15.81 20.62 -12.13
CA HIS A 77 -15.60 21.78 -12.98
C HIS A 77 -16.66 21.87 -14.07
N VAL A 78 -17.26 23.06 -14.20
CA VAL A 78 -18.22 23.38 -15.26
C VAL A 78 -17.46 23.64 -16.56
N ASP A 79 -17.75 22.86 -17.61
CA ASP A 79 -17.20 23.11 -18.94
C ASP A 79 -17.89 24.31 -19.59
N GLY A 80 -17.11 25.15 -20.27
CA GLY A 80 -17.45 26.53 -20.60
C GLY A 80 -18.52 26.72 -21.66
N ASP A 81 -18.86 25.66 -22.40
CA ASP A 81 -19.76 25.74 -23.55
C ASP A 81 -21.19 25.27 -23.26
N ALA A 82 -21.46 24.69 -22.07
CA ALA A 82 -22.76 24.07 -21.76
C ALA A 82 -23.67 24.90 -20.84
N VAL A 83 -23.16 25.95 -20.18
CA VAL A 83 -23.98 26.81 -19.29
C VAL A 83 -24.08 28.21 -19.88
N THR A 84 -24.87 28.34 -20.95
CA THR A 84 -25.25 29.66 -21.44
C THR A 84 -26.25 30.29 -20.46
N THR A 85 -25.72 31.10 -19.55
CA THR A 85 -26.41 32.23 -18.89
C THR A 85 -27.65 31.95 -18.03
N LYS A 86 -27.91 30.71 -17.60
CA LYS A 86 -29.05 30.46 -16.69
C LYS A 86 -28.56 30.09 -15.30
N ASP A 87 -28.81 30.99 -14.35
CA ASP A 87 -28.52 30.84 -12.92
C ASP A 87 -29.37 29.77 -12.20
N ASP A 88 -30.18 29.02 -12.97
CA ASP A 88 -31.18 28.09 -12.44
C ASP A 88 -30.88 26.70 -12.96
N MET A 89 -30.00 25.96 -12.30
CA MET A 89 -29.99 24.50 -12.43
C MET A 89 -31.33 23.99 -11.90
N ALA A 90 -32.19 23.49 -12.77
CA ALA A 90 -33.45 22.91 -12.32
C ALA A 90 -33.24 21.42 -12.00
N PRO A 91 -33.93 20.88 -10.99
CA PRO A 91 -34.02 19.44 -10.81
C PRO A 91 -34.44 18.75 -12.12
N GLY A 92 -33.65 17.76 -12.56
CA GLY A 92 -33.85 17.02 -13.81
C GLY A 92 -33.04 17.49 -15.01
N ASP A 93 -32.30 18.59 -14.92
CA ASP A 93 -31.39 19.03 -15.99
C ASP A 93 -30.11 18.16 -16.03
N LEU A 94 -29.64 17.87 -17.25
CA LEU A 94 -28.42 17.11 -17.51
C LEU A 94 -27.29 18.03 -17.94
N TYR A 95 -26.14 17.91 -17.26
CA TYR A 95 -24.94 18.69 -17.54
C TYR A 95 -23.73 17.78 -17.71
N PHE A 96 -22.74 18.26 -18.45
CA PHE A 96 -21.44 17.62 -18.61
C PHE A 96 -20.41 18.34 -17.74
N PHE A 97 -19.71 17.58 -16.90
CA PHE A 97 -18.67 18.11 -16.03
C PHE A 97 -17.38 17.30 -16.14
N ASN A 98 -16.26 17.97 -15.87
CA ASN A 98 -14.99 17.31 -15.65
C ASN A 98 -14.75 17.13 -14.15
N LEU A 99 -14.46 15.89 -13.74
CA LEU A 99 -14.03 15.58 -12.38
C LEU A 99 -12.51 15.59 -12.31
N THR A 100 -11.96 16.51 -11.51
CA THR A 100 -10.55 16.49 -11.11
C THR A 100 -10.47 15.95 -9.68
N ALA A 101 -9.81 14.79 -9.54
CA ALA A 101 -9.46 14.23 -8.25
C ALA A 101 -8.09 14.78 -7.84
N ASN A 102 -8.04 15.69 -6.86
CA ASN A 102 -6.76 16.18 -6.35
C ASN A 102 -6.26 15.22 -5.24
N MET A 103 -5.38 14.30 -5.63
CA MET A 103 -4.57 13.39 -4.80
C MET A 103 -5.26 12.16 -4.18
N GLY A 104 -5.18 11.02 -4.89
CA GLY A 104 -4.48 9.84 -4.33
C GLY A 104 -5.23 8.82 -3.47
N GLY A 105 -6.55 8.69 -3.53
CA GLY A 105 -7.28 7.65 -2.79
C GLY A 105 -8.51 7.14 -3.52
N HIS A 106 -8.53 5.84 -3.84
CA HIS A 106 -9.65 5.16 -4.49
C HIS A 106 -10.88 5.16 -3.56
N TYR A 107 -11.88 6.02 -3.79
CA TYR A 107 -13.13 6.01 -3.03
C TYR A 107 -14.07 4.91 -3.56
N ILE A 108 -14.10 3.75 -2.90
CA ILE A 108 -15.17 2.76 -3.11
C ILE A 108 -16.22 3.00 -2.03
N PRO A 109 -17.47 3.37 -2.37
CA PRO A 109 -18.54 3.51 -1.39
C PRO A 109 -18.70 2.21 -0.60
N GLY A 110 -18.55 2.28 0.72
CA GLY A 110 -18.61 1.11 1.62
C GLY A 110 -17.25 0.64 2.15
N LEU A 111 -16.14 1.05 1.54
CA LEU A 111 -14.79 0.88 2.09
C LEU A 111 -14.30 2.22 2.65
N HIS A 112 -15.02 2.75 3.65
CA HIS A 112 -14.31 3.60 4.61
C HIS A 112 -13.14 2.77 5.13
N GLY A 113 -12.01 3.40 5.45
CA GLY A 113 -10.85 2.80 6.13
C GLY A 113 -11.15 2.18 7.50
N THR A 114 -12.33 1.59 7.68
CA THR A 114 -12.74 0.61 8.69
C THR A 114 -11.73 -0.51 8.89
N MET A 115 -10.93 -0.86 7.87
CA MET A 115 -9.81 -1.80 7.98
C MET A 115 -8.66 -1.29 8.87
N HIS A 116 -8.60 0.03 9.13
CA HIS A 116 -7.53 0.70 9.91
C HIS A 116 -8.09 1.70 10.93
N GLN A 117 -9.24 1.40 11.55
CA GLN A 117 -9.68 2.19 12.70
C GLN A 117 -8.66 2.05 13.84
N PRO A 118 -8.33 3.13 14.54
CA PRO A 118 -7.49 3.03 15.72
C PRO A 118 -8.21 2.19 16.79
N VAL A 119 -7.55 1.14 17.24
CA VAL A 119 -8.01 0.26 18.33
C VAL A 119 -6.97 0.28 19.44
N GLU A 120 -7.40 0.18 20.69
CA GLU A 120 -6.51 0.07 21.86
C GLU A 120 -5.48 -1.05 21.62
N CYS A 121 -4.19 -0.71 21.71
CA CYS A 121 -3.07 -1.63 21.43
C CYS A 121 -3.18 -2.34 20.06
N SER A 122 -3.68 -1.64 19.04
CA SER A 122 -3.85 -2.13 17.67
C SER A 122 -4.66 -3.44 17.57
N GLY A 123 -5.47 -3.74 18.59
CA GLY A 123 -6.17 -5.03 18.71
C GLY A 123 -5.23 -6.25 18.88
N ALA A 124 -3.93 -6.02 19.06
CA ALA A 124 -2.88 -7.03 19.12
C ALA A 124 -2.21 -7.09 20.52
N GLY A 125 -2.89 -6.59 21.54
CA GLY A 125 -2.38 -6.57 22.90
C GLY A 125 -3.41 -6.08 23.92
N ARG A 126 -3.02 -6.13 25.19
CA ARG A 126 -3.83 -5.65 26.32
C ARG A 126 -3.21 -4.37 26.87
N CYS A 127 -4.02 -3.32 27.04
CA CYS A 127 -3.57 -2.10 27.70
C CYS A 127 -3.45 -2.29 29.21
N ILE A 128 -2.26 -2.07 29.75
CA ILE A 128 -2.02 -2.02 31.19
C ILE A 128 -2.37 -0.62 31.69
N ARG A 129 -3.60 -0.47 32.19
CA ARG A 129 -4.17 0.83 32.58
C ARG A 129 -3.37 1.60 33.64
N SER A 130 -2.62 0.93 34.51
CA SER A 130 -1.77 1.60 35.52
C SER A 130 -0.56 2.32 34.93
N THR A 131 -0.08 1.90 33.76
CA THR A 131 1.11 2.49 33.11
C THR A 131 0.80 3.17 31.78
N GLY A 132 -0.36 2.87 31.18
CA GLY A 132 -0.72 3.30 29.84
C GLY A 132 0.04 2.58 28.72
N ARG A 133 0.82 1.53 29.04
CA ARG A 133 1.57 0.73 28.05
C ARG A 133 0.80 -0.50 27.60
N CYS A 134 1.07 -0.95 26.38
CA CYS A 134 0.50 -2.17 25.84
C CYS A 134 1.37 -3.40 26.15
N GLU A 135 0.73 -4.46 26.62
CA GLU A 135 1.28 -5.80 26.67
C GLU A 135 0.90 -6.55 25.40
N CYS A 136 1.87 -6.77 24.51
CA CYS A 136 1.62 -7.32 23.19
C CYS A 136 1.40 -8.84 23.19
N ALA A 137 0.51 -9.29 22.31
CA ALA A 137 0.35 -10.70 22.01
C ALA A 137 1.62 -11.29 21.37
N PRO A 138 1.85 -12.61 21.46
CA PRO A 138 3.00 -13.26 20.82
C PRO A 138 3.06 -12.94 19.32
N GLY A 139 4.25 -12.57 18.85
CA GLY A 139 4.47 -12.19 17.45
C GLY A 139 4.19 -10.71 17.13
N PHE A 140 3.80 -9.89 18.11
CA PHE A 140 3.60 -8.45 17.95
C PHE A 140 4.53 -7.65 18.86
N THR A 141 4.87 -6.43 18.42
CA THR A 141 5.80 -5.54 19.12
C THR A 141 5.53 -4.05 18.82
N GLY A 142 6.30 -3.17 19.45
CA GLY A 142 6.13 -1.72 19.42
C GLY A 142 5.15 -1.22 20.49
N ASP A 143 5.13 0.10 20.69
CA ASP A 143 4.40 0.72 21.82
C ASP A 143 2.89 0.47 21.80
N ALA A 144 2.33 0.28 20.59
CA ALA A 144 0.92 -0.04 20.37
C ALA A 144 0.71 -1.48 19.86
N CYS A 145 1.71 -2.35 19.87
CA CYS A 145 1.64 -3.71 19.30
C CYS A 145 1.31 -3.75 17.78
N ALA A 146 1.52 -2.63 17.09
CA ALA A 146 1.19 -2.47 15.67
C ALA A 146 2.20 -3.14 14.72
N ARG A 147 3.36 -3.56 15.23
CA ARG A 147 4.44 -4.14 14.39
C ARG A 147 4.47 -5.65 14.59
N ILE A 148 4.76 -6.38 13.52
CA ILE A 148 5.08 -7.80 13.62
C ILE A 148 6.47 -7.93 14.25
N ALA A 149 6.62 -8.78 15.26
CA ALA A 149 7.91 -9.05 15.87
C ALA A 149 8.78 -9.89 14.92
N CYS A 150 10.06 -9.58 14.82
CA CYS A 150 10.99 -10.45 14.10
C CYS A 150 11.04 -11.83 14.78
N SER A 151 10.99 -12.88 13.97
CA SER A 151 11.07 -14.25 14.45
C SER A 151 12.32 -14.45 15.30
N LYS A 152 12.13 -14.96 16.53
CA LYS A 152 13.18 -15.19 17.53
C LYS A 152 14.12 -14.01 17.76
N GLY A 153 13.71 -12.77 17.47
CA GLY A 153 14.60 -11.61 17.56
C GLY A 153 15.85 -11.73 16.68
N CYS A 154 15.70 -12.26 15.46
CA CYS A 154 16.81 -12.55 14.55
C CYS A 154 17.85 -13.52 15.14
N SER A 155 17.42 -14.39 16.06
CA SER A 155 18.23 -15.39 16.75
C SER A 155 19.51 -14.83 17.41
N GLY A 156 19.56 -13.52 17.67
CA GLY A 156 20.77 -12.84 18.16
C GLY A 156 21.89 -12.64 17.14
N HIS A 157 21.63 -12.87 15.85
CA HIS A 157 22.60 -12.79 14.75
C HIS A 157 22.13 -11.83 13.65
N GLY A 158 21.49 -10.74 14.05
CA GLY A 158 21.05 -9.73 13.12
C GLY A 158 20.26 -8.60 13.78
N VAL A 159 19.86 -7.66 12.94
CA VAL A 159 19.10 -6.48 13.34
C VAL A 159 17.70 -6.57 12.76
N CYS A 160 16.69 -6.49 13.65
CA CYS A 160 15.29 -6.42 13.25
C CYS A 160 14.97 -5.03 12.70
N GLN A 161 14.58 -4.94 11.43
CA GLN A 161 14.28 -3.67 10.74
C GLN A 161 12.93 -3.72 10.04
N ALA A 162 12.33 -2.54 9.84
CA ALA A 162 11.11 -2.44 9.05
C ALA A 162 11.39 -2.74 7.58
N THR A 163 10.47 -3.46 6.93
CA THR A 163 10.60 -3.85 5.52
C THR A 163 10.80 -2.64 4.60
N ARG A 164 10.15 -1.49 4.88
CA ARG A 164 10.41 -0.23 4.16
C ARG A 164 11.89 0.14 4.15
N LYS A 165 12.59 0.05 5.28
CA LYS A 165 14.01 0.40 5.35
C LYS A 165 14.87 -0.55 4.51
N LEU A 166 14.53 -1.84 4.49
CA LEU A 166 15.22 -2.82 3.65
C LEU A 166 15.04 -2.54 2.16
N LEU A 167 13.84 -2.11 1.78
CA LEU A 167 13.54 -1.72 0.41
C LEU A 167 14.28 -0.43 0.02
N GLU A 168 14.31 0.56 0.91
CA GLU A 168 15.08 1.80 0.73
C GLU A 168 16.58 1.49 0.51
N ASP A 169 17.17 0.61 1.32
CA ASP A 169 18.56 0.18 1.18
C ASP A 169 18.83 -0.56 -0.14
N ALA A 170 17.79 -1.19 -0.72
CA ALA A 170 17.83 -1.84 -2.03
C ALA A 170 17.48 -0.92 -3.21
N GLY A 171 17.24 0.38 -2.97
CA GLY A 171 16.85 1.33 -4.01
C GLY A 171 15.40 1.19 -4.49
N LEU A 172 14.55 0.54 -3.69
CA LEU A 172 13.12 0.36 -3.92
C LEU A 172 12.31 1.25 -2.96
N SER A 173 11.08 1.59 -3.33
CA SER A 173 10.20 2.45 -2.53
C SER A 173 8.94 1.71 -2.08
N TYR A 174 8.61 1.80 -0.79
CA TYR A 174 7.38 1.28 -0.20
C TYR A 174 6.92 2.20 0.94
N ASN A 175 6.46 3.40 0.58
CA ASN A 175 6.19 4.48 1.54
C ASN A 175 4.70 4.78 1.74
N ASP A 176 3.88 4.60 0.71
CA ASP A 176 2.48 5.07 0.70
C ASP A 176 1.49 4.05 1.29
N ALA A 177 1.96 2.83 1.59
CA ALA A 177 1.15 1.80 2.21
C ALA A 177 1.08 1.99 3.73
N PHE A 178 -0.09 1.73 4.31
CA PHE A 178 -0.33 1.85 5.75
C PHE A 178 0.61 0.97 6.60
N ASP A 179 1.03 -0.17 6.05
CA ASP A 179 1.87 -1.19 6.69
C ASP A 179 3.37 -1.04 6.38
N SER A 180 3.75 0.04 5.68
CA SER A 180 5.14 0.31 5.28
C SER A 180 6.15 0.15 6.41
N SER A 181 5.77 0.53 7.63
CA SER A 181 6.58 0.42 8.84
C SER A 181 6.11 -0.64 9.85
N MET A 182 5.11 -1.45 9.49
CA MET A 182 4.51 -2.46 10.37
C MET A 182 5.08 -3.86 10.16
N MET A 183 5.51 -4.16 8.93
CA MET A 183 6.21 -5.41 8.64
C MET A 183 7.68 -5.29 9.03
N MET A 184 8.18 -6.28 9.76
CA MET A 184 9.57 -6.33 10.22
C MET A 184 10.25 -7.59 9.67
N SER A 185 11.54 -7.47 9.34
CA SER A 185 12.37 -8.57 8.88
C SER A 185 13.81 -8.39 9.40
N CYS A 186 14.57 -9.48 9.38
CA CYS A 186 15.94 -9.51 9.89
C CYS A 186 16.96 -9.17 8.80
N VAL A 187 17.87 -8.25 9.12
CA VAL A 187 19.16 -8.12 8.43
C VAL A 187 20.17 -8.95 9.20
N CYS A 188 20.66 -10.02 8.61
CA CYS A 188 21.61 -10.89 9.29
C CYS A 188 23.01 -10.32 9.35
N ASP A 189 23.73 -10.64 10.42
CA ASP A 189 25.15 -10.39 10.54
C ASP A 189 25.92 -11.27 9.54
N SER A 190 27.13 -10.83 9.16
CA SER A 190 27.98 -11.58 8.23
C SER A 190 28.21 -13.02 8.72
N GLY A 191 27.97 -14.00 7.83
CA GLY A 191 28.07 -15.42 8.16
C GLY A 191 26.78 -16.05 8.69
N TYR A 192 25.69 -15.30 8.76
CA TYR A 192 24.35 -15.80 9.08
C TYR A 192 23.35 -15.45 7.99
N ARG A 193 22.33 -16.29 7.84
CA ARG A 193 21.28 -16.12 6.83
C ARG A 193 19.97 -16.77 7.28
N GLY A 194 18.97 -16.62 6.42
CA GLY A 194 17.61 -17.09 6.67
C GLY A 194 16.71 -15.99 7.22
N PHE A 195 15.44 -16.32 7.40
CA PHE A 195 14.42 -15.36 7.83
C PHE A 195 14.64 -14.86 9.27
N ASP A 196 15.18 -15.71 10.14
CA ASP A 196 15.45 -15.42 11.56
C ASP A 196 16.95 -15.42 11.89
N CYS A 197 17.82 -15.39 10.88
CA CYS A 197 19.28 -15.44 11.01
C CYS A 197 19.82 -16.64 11.84
N ALA A 198 19.04 -17.72 11.97
CA ALA A 198 19.46 -18.90 12.73
C ALA A 198 20.46 -19.78 11.98
N MET A 199 20.54 -19.66 10.65
CA MET A 199 21.36 -20.54 9.81
C MET A 199 22.72 -19.91 9.51
N ARG A 200 23.80 -20.68 9.64
CA ARG A 200 25.14 -20.22 9.23
C ARG A 200 25.24 -20.21 7.71
N GLU A 201 25.77 -19.14 7.16
CA GLU A 201 26.00 -19.02 5.73
C GLU A 201 27.15 -19.93 5.29
N CYS A 202 26.91 -20.77 4.29
CA CYS A 202 27.97 -21.59 3.71
C CYS A 202 28.75 -20.80 2.66
N PRO A 203 30.07 -21.02 2.55
CA PRO A 203 30.85 -20.36 1.54
C PRO A 203 30.46 -20.88 0.15
N SER A 204 30.26 -19.97 -0.80
CA SER A 204 29.90 -20.35 -2.18
C SER A 204 30.57 -19.52 -3.27
N GLY A 205 31.18 -20.16 -4.26
CA GLY A 205 31.80 -19.53 -5.42
C GLY A 205 31.05 -19.77 -6.72
N PRO A 206 31.57 -19.34 -7.87
CA PRO A 206 31.06 -19.73 -9.17
C PRO A 206 31.02 -21.26 -9.32
N ASP A 207 30.03 -21.79 -10.03
CA ASP A 207 29.94 -23.23 -10.30
C ASP A 207 31.10 -23.67 -11.22
N PRO A 208 31.91 -24.68 -10.83
CA PRO A 208 33.01 -25.18 -11.67
C PRO A 208 32.58 -25.75 -13.02
N LEU A 209 31.28 -26.03 -13.24
CA LEU A 209 30.75 -26.45 -14.53
C LEU A 209 30.06 -25.31 -15.32
N GLY A 210 30.16 -24.07 -14.84
CA GLY A 210 29.56 -22.90 -15.50
C GLY A 210 28.04 -22.78 -15.32
N GLY A 211 27.45 -23.53 -14.38
CA GLY A 211 26.06 -23.35 -13.97
C GLY A 211 25.88 -22.22 -12.93
N PRO A 212 24.67 -22.09 -12.38
CA PRO A 212 24.40 -21.16 -11.28
C PRO A 212 25.20 -21.55 -10.02
N GLY A 213 26.03 -20.63 -9.54
CA GLY A 213 26.84 -20.77 -8.33
C GLY A 213 26.45 -19.75 -7.27
N GLY A 214 27.44 -19.27 -6.53
CA GLY A 214 27.25 -18.31 -5.44
C GLY A 214 26.71 -16.95 -5.87
N ALA A 215 26.94 -16.52 -7.12
CA ALA A 215 26.37 -15.28 -7.64
C ALA A 215 24.84 -15.33 -7.71
N GLU A 216 24.27 -16.52 -7.91
CA GLU A 216 22.84 -16.80 -7.91
C GLU A 216 22.32 -17.28 -6.54
N GLY A 217 23.12 -17.14 -5.48
CA GLY A 217 22.76 -17.52 -4.12
C GLY A 217 22.71 -19.03 -3.88
N ARG A 218 23.32 -19.84 -4.75
CA ARG A 218 23.44 -21.29 -4.52
C ARG A 218 24.52 -21.53 -3.47
N ASP A 219 24.26 -22.41 -2.52
CA ASP A 219 25.28 -22.85 -1.55
C ASP A 219 26.33 -23.76 -2.18
N CYS A 220 27.54 -23.75 -1.63
CA CYS A 220 28.61 -24.69 -1.98
C CYS A 220 28.86 -24.76 -3.49
N SER A 221 28.89 -23.60 -4.15
CA SER A 221 29.06 -23.44 -5.61
C SER A 221 28.07 -24.25 -6.45
N GLY A 222 26.93 -24.64 -5.87
CA GLY A 222 25.93 -25.51 -6.49
C GLY A 222 26.32 -27.00 -6.54
N ARG A 223 27.45 -27.39 -5.93
CA ARG A 223 28.06 -28.74 -6.00
C ARG A 223 28.22 -29.42 -4.65
N GLY A 224 27.50 -28.96 -3.64
CA GLY A 224 27.46 -29.58 -2.32
C GLY A 224 26.20 -29.25 -1.56
N VAL A 225 26.05 -29.89 -0.40
CA VAL A 225 25.00 -29.59 0.58
C VAL A 225 25.62 -28.80 1.72
N CYS A 226 24.98 -27.70 2.11
CA CYS A 226 25.39 -26.90 3.24
C CYS A 226 24.90 -27.53 4.55
N ASP A 227 25.80 -27.75 5.52
CA ASP A 227 25.42 -27.94 6.91
C ASP A 227 25.27 -26.57 7.59
N TYR A 228 24.03 -26.10 7.72
CA TYR A 228 23.73 -24.78 8.29
C TYR A 228 24.04 -24.66 9.79
N THR A 229 24.37 -25.76 10.47
CA THR A 229 24.74 -25.74 11.90
C THR A 229 26.16 -25.21 12.09
N ASN A 230 27.07 -25.58 11.18
CA ASN A 230 28.49 -25.23 11.24
C ASN A 230 28.97 -24.45 10.02
N GLY A 231 28.14 -24.22 9.00
CA GLY A 231 28.48 -23.45 7.79
C GLY A 231 29.48 -24.18 6.87
N VAL A 232 29.56 -25.51 6.96
CA VAL A 232 30.51 -26.32 6.17
C VAL A 232 29.80 -27.01 5.01
N CYS A 233 30.46 -27.01 3.85
CA CYS A 233 29.97 -27.66 2.65
C CYS A 233 30.36 -29.15 2.60
N GLN A 234 29.36 -30.01 2.40
CA GLN A 234 29.55 -31.41 2.06
C GLN A 234 29.49 -31.56 0.53
N CYS A 235 30.66 -31.72 -0.10
CA CYS A 235 30.75 -31.75 -1.57
C CYS A 235 30.23 -33.05 -2.17
N ALA A 236 29.59 -32.93 -3.34
CA ALA A 236 29.22 -34.07 -4.16
C ALA A 236 30.48 -34.78 -4.68
N ALA A 237 30.35 -36.07 -5.01
CA ALA A 237 31.45 -36.87 -5.53
C ALA A 237 32.11 -36.20 -6.76
N GLY A 238 33.45 -36.15 -6.75
CA GLY A 238 34.24 -35.48 -7.79
C GLY A 238 34.44 -33.97 -7.59
N PHE A 239 33.84 -33.37 -6.55
CA PHE A 239 34.04 -31.97 -6.18
C PHE A 239 34.73 -31.84 -4.82
N PHE A 240 35.59 -30.84 -4.67
CA PHE A 240 36.35 -30.59 -3.46
C PHE A 240 36.65 -29.09 -3.28
N GLY A 241 37.23 -28.76 -2.12
CA GLY A 241 37.43 -27.37 -1.69
C GLY A 241 36.43 -26.97 -0.61
N SER A 242 36.66 -25.81 0.00
CA SER A 242 35.81 -25.32 1.10
C SER A 242 34.39 -24.94 0.64
N ARG A 243 34.22 -24.69 -0.66
CA ARG A 243 32.99 -24.24 -1.32
C ARG A 243 32.58 -25.20 -2.43
N CYS A 244 33.19 -26.38 -2.54
CA CYS A 244 33.02 -27.33 -3.65
C CYS A 244 33.30 -26.72 -5.04
N GLU A 245 34.25 -25.79 -5.09
CA GLU A 245 34.61 -24.98 -6.24
C GLU A 245 35.57 -25.66 -7.22
N SER A 246 36.18 -26.80 -6.83
CA SER A 246 37.16 -27.52 -7.64
C SER A 246 36.64 -28.89 -8.05
N ARG A 247 36.94 -29.31 -9.28
CA ARG A 247 36.61 -30.64 -9.82
C ARG A 247 37.86 -31.51 -9.92
N THR A 248 37.77 -32.76 -9.47
CA THR A 248 38.79 -33.77 -9.75
C THR A 248 38.28 -34.74 -10.82
N ASN A 249 39.21 -35.25 -11.65
CA ASN A 249 38.92 -36.32 -12.59
C ASN A 249 39.32 -37.70 -12.03
N TYR A 250 39.87 -37.76 -10.81
CA TYR A 250 40.12 -39.01 -10.11
C TYR A 250 38.87 -39.37 -9.30
N VAL A 251 38.13 -40.34 -9.81
CA VAL A 251 36.96 -40.98 -9.18
C VAL A 251 37.32 -42.41 -8.82
#